data_AF-A0A2E2DCZ7-F1
#
_entry.id   AF-A0A2E2DCZ7-F1
#
_cell.length_a   1.000
_cell.length_b   1.000
_cell.length_c   1.000
_cell.angle_alpha   90.00
_cell.angle_beta   90.00
_cell.angle_gamma   90.00
#
_symmetry.space_group_name_H-M   'P 1'
#
loop_
_entity.id
_entity.type
_entity.pdbx_description
1 polymer ?
#
loop_
_entity_poly.entity_id
_entity_poly.type
_entity_poly.pdbx_seq_one_letter_code
_entity_poly.pdbx_strand_id
1 'polypeptide(L)'
;MIALETDLFSSVSVLAEFHPLAKAIQFWSDKAGQAHSKVLLFSTEPTAMQALEVDIAMAGDQLSKASLPDYYQFCSDIELIFYGAQPSGPVAALTDIDWLRLRRISIYAQYWKDRNPQEVNKLLSFVMGIPLYSQIVAQRIASEASDKKDDIQQVLSLSGGVYLVGVERYKQLFRHEIDQEFSEAKQLVSAYRGTHEDNAAERINSMVNAALTK
;
A
#
# COMPACT_ATOMS: atom_id res chain seq x y z
N MET A 1 -7.41 4.06 19.44
CA MET A 1 -7.13 2.61 19.32
C MET A 1 -7.13 2.23 17.84
N ILE A 2 -8.26 2.43 17.13
CA ILE A 2 -8.38 2.17 15.68
C ILE A 2 -7.26 2.76 14.83
N ALA A 3 -6.92 4.06 14.97
CA ALA A 3 -5.85 4.67 14.16
C ALA A 3 -4.47 3.99 14.31
N LEU A 4 -4.11 3.58 15.53
CA LEU A 4 -2.86 2.85 15.79
C LEU A 4 -2.89 1.43 15.21
N GLU A 5 -4.06 0.80 15.18
CA GLU A 5 -4.25 -0.51 14.56
C GLU A 5 -4.20 -0.41 13.02
N THR A 6 -4.82 0.63 12.45
CA THR A 6 -4.75 0.93 11.02
C THR A 6 -3.29 1.16 10.58
N ASP A 7 -2.50 1.91 11.35
CA ASP A 7 -1.07 2.10 11.07
C ASP A 7 -0.28 0.77 11.14
N LEU A 8 -0.62 -0.09 12.10
CA LEU A 8 0.02 -1.39 12.31
C LEU A 8 -0.18 -2.33 11.11
N PHE A 9 -1.41 -2.40 10.57
CA PHE A 9 -1.73 -3.28 9.45
C PHE A 9 -1.37 -2.66 8.09
N SER A 10 -1.49 -1.35 7.92
CA SER A 10 -1.19 -0.68 6.64
C SER A 10 0.29 -0.83 6.27
N SER A 11 1.18 -0.68 7.26
CA SER A 11 2.63 -0.81 7.13
C SER A 11 3.15 -2.21 6.77
N VAL A 12 2.28 -3.22 6.75
CA VAL A 12 2.65 -4.58 6.32
C VAL A 12 1.86 -5.07 5.12
N SER A 13 0.70 -4.47 4.83
CA SER A 13 -0.25 -5.00 3.86
C SER A 13 0.31 -5.03 2.44
N VAL A 14 1.03 -3.99 2.03
CA VAL A 14 1.65 -3.95 0.69
C VAL A 14 2.70 -5.02 0.53
N LEU A 15 3.67 -5.05 1.46
CA LEU A 15 4.80 -5.96 1.35
C LEU A 15 4.37 -7.41 1.56
N ALA A 16 3.43 -7.68 2.46
CA ALA A 16 2.87 -9.01 2.65
C ALA A 16 2.15 -9.50 1.39
N GLU A 17 1.43 -8.62 0.69
CA GLU A 17 0.68 -9.03 -0.50
C GLU A 17 1.57 -9.15 -1.75
N PHE A 18 2.43 -8.17 -2.00
CA PHE A 18 3.06 -7.97 -3.30
C PHE A 18 4.57 -8.19 -3.32
N HIS A 19 5.26 -8.28 -2.18
CA HIS A 19 6.71 -8.45 -2.19
C HIS A 19 7.07 -9.94 -2.42
N PRO A 20 7.78 -10.29 -3.51
CA PRO A 20 7.98 -11.69 -3.91
C PRO A 20 8.86 -12.50 -2.93
N LEU A 21 9.60 -11.80 -2.06
CA LEU A 21 10.42 -12.41 -1.00
C LEU A 21 9.80 -12.29 0.40
N ALA A 22 8.54 -11.89 0.52
CA ALA A 22 7.86 -11.80 1.82
C ALA A 22 7.74 -13.19 2.45
N LYS A 23 8.23 -13.34 3.68
CA LYS A 23 8.28 -14.63 4.38
C LYS A 23 7.29 -14.68 5.54
N ALA A 24 7.35 -13.68 6.40
CA ALA A 24 6.55 -13.61 7.61
C ALA A 24 6.29 -12.16 7.99
N ILE A 25 5.33 -11.95 8.87
CA ILE A 25 5.03 -10.66 9.49
C ILE A 25 5.31 -10.80 10.97
N GLN A 26 6.09 -9.86 11.49
CA GLN A 26 6.37 -9.75 12.92
C GLN A 26 5.63 -8.54 13.46
N PHE A 27 4.80 -8.76 14.48
CA PHE A 27 4.22 -7.72 15.31
C PHE A 27 4.92 -7.76 16.68
N TRP A 28 5.24 -6.60 17.25
CA TRP A 28 5.81 -6.56 18.60
C TRP A 28 5.41 -5.30 19.36
N SER A 29 5.41 -5.40 20.68
CA SER A 29 5.25 -4.27 21.58
C SER A 29 6.60 -3.93 22.19
N ASP A 30 7.00 -2.66 22.14
CA ASP A 30 8.24 -2.23 22.78
C ASP A 30 8.10 -2.09 24.30
N LYS A 31 9.19 -1.66 24.97
CA LYS A 31 9.19 -1.47 26.42
C LYS A 31 8.31 -0.31 26.89
N ALA A 32 7.95 0.62 26.00
CA ALA A 32 7.02 1.70 26.26
C ALA A 32 5.55 1.28 26.00
N GLY A 33 5.32 0.05 25.51
CA GLY A 33 4.00 -0.47 25.16
C GLY A 33 3.51 -0.01 23.80
N GLN A 34 4.38 0.56 22.95
CA GLN A 34 4.02 0.93 21.59
C GLN A 34 4.08 -0.30 20.68
N ALA A 35 3.02 -0.51 19.91
CA ALA A 35 2.94 -1.58 18.92
C ALA A 35 3.69 -1.20 17.63
N HIS A 36 4.35 -2.20 17.06
CA HIS A 36 5.14 -2.10 15.84
C HIS A 36 4.93 -3.33 14.97
N SER A 37 5.16 -3.19 13.68
CA SER A 37 5.04 -4.27 12.70
C SER A 37 6.13 -4.17 11.63
N LYS A 38 6.48 -5.31 11.03
CA LYS A 38 7.34 -5.37 9.85
C LYS A 38 7.16 -6.67 9.09
N VAL A 39 7.40 -6.63 7.79
CA VAL A 39 7.53 -7.83 6.96
C VAL A 39 8.97 -8.32 7.00
N LEU A 40 9.16 -9.59 7.37
CA LEU A 40 10.42 -10.31 7.27
C LEU A 40 10.55 -10.89 5.86
N LEU A 41 11.70 -10.64 5.24
CA LEU A 41 12.01 -11.11 3.89
C LEU A 41 12.92 -12.35 3.93
N PHE A 42 12.86 -13.17 2.90
CA PHE A 42 13.92 -14.15 2.66
C PHE A 42 15.25 -13.43 2.38
N SER A 43 16.35 -14.01 2.86
CA SER A 43 17.70 -13.46 2.67
C SER A 43 18.28 -13.71 1.27
N THR A 44 17.51 -14.29 0.37
CA THR A 44 17.91 -14.58 -1.02
C THR A 44 17.82 -13.33 -1.88
N GLU A 45 18.76 -13.16 -2.80
CA GLU A 45 18.66 -12.09 -3.81
C GLU A 45 17.45 -12.32 -4.74
N PRO A 46 16.73 -11.25 -5.12
CA PRO A 46 15.65 -11.36 -6.09
C PRO A 46 16.19 -11.77 -7.46
N THR A 47 15.45 -12.61 -8.17
CA THR A 47 15.75 -12.88 -9.59
C THR A 47 15.58 -11.60 -10.42
N ALA A 48 16.12 -11.58 -11.64
CA ALA A 48 15.97 -10.44 -12.54
C ALA A 48 14.49 -10.08 -12.82
N MET A 49 13.61 -11.08 -12.87
CA MET A 49 12.17 -10.88 -13.04
C MET A 49 11.54 -10.26 -11.79
N GLN A 50 11.94 -10.71 -10.60
CA GLN A 50 11.44 -10.20 -9.32
C GLN A 50 11.97 -8.82 -8.97
N ALA A 51 13.07 -8.36 -9.57
CA ALA A 51 13.67 -7.06 -9.25
C ALA A 51 12.68 -5.90 -9.43
N LEU A 52 11.89 -5.92 -10.51
CA LEU A 52 10.85 -4.91 -10.74
C LEU A 52 9.68 -5.05 -9.75
N GLU A 53 9.27 -6.28 -9.44
CA GLU A 53 8.21 -6.55 -8.46
C GLU A 53 8.59 -6.06 -7.05
N VAL A 54 9.84 -6.29 -6.64
CA VAL A 54 10.42 -5.74 -5.40
C VAL A 54 10.37 -4.23 -5.41
N ASP A 55 10.82 -3.61 -6.52
CA ASP A 55 10.80 -2.16 -6.65
C ASP A 55 9.38 -1.59 -6.53
N ILE A 56 8.41 -2.22 -7.18
CA ILE A 56 7.01 -1.81 -7.13
C ILE A 56 6.42 -1.98 -5.73
N ALA A 57 6.63 -3.13 -5.07
CA ALA A 57 6.09 -3.39 -3.74
C ALA A 57 6.66 -2.40 -2.71
N MET A 58 7.97 -2.17 -2.75
CA MET A 58 8.64 -1.23 -1.84
C MET A 58 8.22 0.22 -2.10
N ALA A 59 8.09 0.62 -3.37
CA ALA A 59 7.59 1.97 -3.70
C ALA A 59 6.13 2.13 -3.27
N GLY A 60 5.28 1.12 -3.50
CA GLY A 60 3.88 1.13 -3.09
C GLY A 60 3.72 1.31 -1.59
N ASP A 61 4.52 0.58 -0.79
CA ASP A 61 4.51 0.67 0.68
C ASP A 61 4.88 2.07 1.17
N GLN A 62 5.91 2.69 0.58
CA GLN A 62 6.34 4.04 0.94
C GLN A 62 5.32 5.10 0.51
N LEU A 63 4.68 4.91 -0.65
CA LEU A 63 3.68 5.82 -1.19
C LEU A 63 2.35 5.77 -0.41
N SER A 64 2.08 4.72 0.36
CA SER A 64 0.88 4.60 1.21
C SER A 64 0.69 5.79 2.16
N LYS A 65 1.77 6.45 2.57
CA LYS A 65 1.73 7.65 3.42
C LYS A 65 1.31 8.93 2.68
N ALA A 66 1.40 8.94 1.35
CA ALA A 66 1.03 10.08 0.51
C ALA A 66 -0.34 9.93 -0.16
N SER A 67 -0.93 8.72 -0.16
CA SER A 67 -2.21 8.49 -0.83
C SER A 67 -3.42 9.14 -0.18
N LEU A 68 -3.27 9.63 1.06
CA LEU A 68 -4.29 10.31 1.84
C LEU A 68 -3.70 11.57 2.50
N PRO A 69 -4.52 12.59 2.81
CA PRO A 69 -5.98 12.65 2.63
C PRO A 69 -6.44 13.01 1.21
N ASP A 70 -5.54 13.48 0.34
CA ASP A 70 -5.88 13.91 -1.02
C ASP A 70 -5.43 12.88 -2.07
N TYR A 71 -6.27 11.87 -2.26
CA TYR A 71 -6.00 10.78 -3.19
C TYR A 71 -6.01 11.25 -4.66
N TYR A 72 -6.85 12.22 -5.00
CA TYR A 72 -6.89 12.78 -6.35
C TYR A 72 -5.55 13.44 -6.69
N GLN A 73 -5.05 14.34 -5.82
CA GLN A 73 -3.76 14.98 -6.04
C GLN A 73 -2.61 13.97 -6.05
N PHE A 74 -2.65 12.98 -5.16
CA PHE A 74 -1.69 11.87 -5.18
C PHE A 74 -1.65 11.15 -6.53
N CYS A 75 -2.81 10.79 -7.09
CA CYS A 75 -2.87 10.13 -8.40
C CYS A 75 -2.30 11.02 -9.50
N SER A 76 -2.65 12.31 -9.50
CA SER A 76 -2.13 13.29 -10.46
C SER A 76 -0.61 13.41 -10.40
N ASP A 77 -0.04 13.49 -9.19
CA ASP A 77 1.41 13.55 -9.01
C ASP A 77 2.10 12.29 -9.54
N ILE A 78 1.54 11.10 -9.30
CA ILE A 78 2.07 9.85 -9.83
C ILE A 78 2.07 9.84 -11.36
N GLU A 79 1.02 10.33 -12.02
CA GLU A 79 0.99 10.46 -13.48
C GLU A 79 2.10 11.37 -13.98
N LEU A 80 2.26 12.55 -13.37
CA LEU A 80 3.28 13.51 -13.74
C LEU A 80 4.69 12.93 -13.57
N ILE A 81 4.97 12.25 -12.46
CA ILE A 81 6.26 11.57 -12.21
C ILE A 81 6.52 10.50 -13.29
N PHE A 82 5.51 9.75 -13.69
CA PHE A 82 5.62 8.73 -14.74
C PHE A 82 5.75 9.34 -16.15
N TYR A 83 5.42 10.62 -16.31
CA TYR A 83 5.75 11.43 -17.48
C TYR A 83 7.07 12.21 -17.37
N GLY A 84 7.85 11.99 -16.31
CA GLY A 84 9.19 12.55 -16.14
C GLY A 84 9.23 13.88 -15.39
N ALA A 85 8.12 14.32 -14.79
CA ALA A 85 8.12 15.45 -13.88
C ALA A 85 8.88 15.13 -12.58
N GLN A 86 9.32 16.18 -11.90
CA GLN A 86 9.80 16.06 -10.52
C GLN A 86 8.60 15.77 -9.59
N PRO A 87 8.84 15.13 -8.44
CA PRO A 87 7.79 14.92 -7.45
C PRO A 87 7.16 16.25 -7.00
N SER A 88 5.83 16.24 -6.86
CA SER A 88 5.02 17.37 -6.39
C SER A 88 4.01 16.89 -5.32
N GLY A 89 3.21 17.84 -4.81
CA GLY A 89 2.06 17.58 -3.94
C GLY A 89 2.35 16.62 -2.77
N PRO A 90 1.43 15.70 -2.43
CA PRO A 90 1.63 14.75 -1.33
C PRO A 90 2.87 13.87 -1.48
N VAL A 91 3.28 13.53 -2.70
CA VAL A 91 4.44 12.64 -2.92
C VAL A 91 5.75 13.35 -2.54
N ALA A 92 5.87 14.65 -2.81
CA ALA A 92 7.04 15.46 -2.43
C ALA A 92 7.19 15.66 -0.91
N ALA A 93 6.11 15.48 -0.14
CA ALA A 93 6.14 15.60 1.32
C ALA A 93 6.74 14.37 2.03
N LEU A 94 6.97 13.27 1.31
CA LEU A 94 7.55 12.05 1.88
C LEU A 94 9.05 12.23 2.16
N THR A 95 9.46 12.03 3.42
CA THR A 95 10.86 12.13 3.83
C THR A 95 11.66 10.84 3.63
N ASP A 96 10.98 9.69 3.65
CA ASP A 96 11.62 8.37 3.74
C ASP A 96 11.48 7.53 2.46
N ILE A 97 11.12 8.15 1.34
CA ILE A 97 10.90 7.45 0.07
C ILE A 97 12.22 7.16 -0.65
N ASP A 98 12.33 5.95 -1.20
CA ASP A 98 13.43 5.58 -2.10
C ASP A 98 13.16 6.13 -3.50
N TRP A 99 13.59 7.38 -3.71
CA TRP A 99 13.45 8.07 -5.00
C TRP A 99 14.14 7.34 -6.15
N LEU A 100 15.24 6.64 -5.88
CA LEU A 100 15.96 5.90 -6.91
C LEU A 100 15.07 4.79 -7.46
N ARG A 101 14.42 4.05 -6.56
CA ARG A 101 13.49 2.98 -6.90
C ARG A 101 12.26 3.50 -7.65
N LEU A 102 11.61 4.56 -7.16
CA LEU A 102 10.48 5.16 -7.87
C LEU A 102 10.88 5.64 -9.28
N ARG A 103 12.07 6.24 -9.41
CA ARG A 103 12.62 6.67 -10.70
C ARG A 103 12.90 5.49 -11.64
N ARG A 104 13.40 4.35 -11.15
CA ARG A 104 13.58 3.14 -11.98
C ARG A 104 12.26 2.67 -12.58
N ILE A 105 11.19 2.65 -11.78
CA ILE A 105 9.85 2.27 -12.24
C ILE A 105 9.33 3.28 -13.28
N SER A 106 9.48 4.58 -13.03
CA SER A 106 9.09 5.63 -13.99
C SER A 106 9.87 5.53 -15.32
N ILE A 107 11.19 5.32 -15.28
CA ILE A 107 12.00 5.13 -16.49
C ILE A 107 11.57 3.88 -17.26
N TYR A 108 11.28 2.78 -16.55
CA TYR A 108 10.75 1.57 -17.17
C TYR A 108 9.42 1.85 -17.88
N ALA A 109 8.49 2.55 -17.21
CA ALA A 109 7.21 2.95 -17.79
C ALA A 109 7.38 3.83 -19.04
N GLN A 110 8.25 4.83 -18.99
CA GLN A 110 8.52 5.72 -20.12
C GLN A 110 9.12 4.98 -21.31
N TYR A 111 10.06 4.06 -21.07
CA TYR A 111 10.65 3.23 -22.12
C TYR A 111 9.60 2.37 -22.82
N TRP A 112 8.65 1.81 -22.08
CA TRP A 112 7.62 0.94 -22.64
C TRP A 112 6.38 1.68 -23.16
N LYS A 113 6.24 2.98 -22.89
CA LYS A 113 5.02 3.76 -23.21
C LYS A 113 4.60 3.64 -24.68
N ASP A 114 5.53 3.78 -25.61
CA ASP A 114 5.24 3.71 -27.05
C ASP A 114 5.23 2.28 -27.59
N ARG A 115 5.83 1.33 -26.87
CA ARG A 115 5.99 -0.08 -27.29
C ARG A 115 4.86 -0.97 -26.79
N ASN A 116 4.38 -0.70 -25.58
CA ASN A 116 3.35 -1.46 -24.90
C ASN A 116 2.58 -0.55 -23.91
N PRO A 117 1.74 0.38 -24.43
CA PRO A 117 1.00 1.32 -23.61
C PRO A 117 0.03 0.64 -22.63
N GLN A 118 -0.46 -0.56 -22.96
CA GLN A 118 -1.37 -1.30 -22.08
C GLN A 118 -0.69 -1.76 -20.79
N GLU A 119 0.55 -2.27 -20.88
CA GLU A 119 1.31 -2.67 -19.70
C GLU A 119 1.71 -1.47 -18.84
N VAL A 120 2.05 -0.34 -19.48
CA VAL A 120 2.33 0.90 -18.75
C VAL A 120 1.09 1.41 -18.01
N ASN A 121 -0.09 1.35 -18.65
CA ASN A 121 -1.35 1.72 -18.00
C ASN A 121 -1.68 0.83 -16.81
N LYS A 122 -1.40 -0.48 -16.89
CA LYS A 122 -1.55 -1.42 -15.77
C LYS A 122 -0.58 -1.08 -14.63
N LEU A 123 0.69 -0.88 -14.93
CA LEU A 123 1.71 -0.49 -13.95
C LEU A 123 1.33 0.80 -13.23
N LEU A 124 0.92 1.83 -13.98
CA LEU A 124 0.51 3.11 -13.41
C LEU A 124 -0.75 2.95 -12.54
N SER A 125 -1.73 2.13 -12.96
CA SER A 125 -2.91 1.84 -12.13
C SER A 125 -2.54 1.13 -10.84
N PHE A 126 -1.54 0.26 -10.89
CA PHE A 126 -1.08 -0.50 -9.75
C PHE A 126 -0.33 0.40 -8.75
N VAL A 127 0.53 1.30 -9.23
CA VAL A 127 1.26 2.27 -8.39
C VAL A 127 0.31 3.30 -7.74
N MET A 128 -0.81 3.63 -8.39
CA MET A 128 -1.87 4.43 -7.77
C MET A 128 -2.69 3.63 -6.75
N GLY A 129 -3.01 2.38 -7.08
CA GLY A 129 -3.95 1.57 -6.31
C GLY A 129 -3.37 0.94 -5.05
N ILE A 130 -2.13 0.43 -5.09
CA ILE A 130 -1.51 -0.24 -3.93
C ILE A 130 -1.47 0.65 -2.68
N PRO A 131 -1.02 1.91 -2.77
CA PRO A 131 -0.96 2.82 -1.61
C PRO A 131 -2.31 2.95 -0.92
N LEU A 132 -3.37 3.19 -1.70
CA LEU A 132 -4.73 3.31 -1.21
C LEU A 132 -5.28 1.96 -0.69
N TYR A 133 -5.05 0.86 -1.40
CA TYR A 133 -5.42 -0.49 -0.98
C TYR A 133 -4.92 -0.78 0.44
N SER A 134 -3.66 -0.43 0.73
CA SER A 134 -3.06 -0.69 2.05
C SER A 134 -3.78 0.05 3.19
N GLN A 135 -4.30 1.24 2.91
CA GLN A 135 -5.06 2.03 3.88
C GLN A 135 -6.45 1.43 4.11
N ILE A 136 -7.14 1.03 3.03
CA ILE A 136 -8.50 0.50 3.12
C ILE A 136 -8.49 -0.88 3.79
N VAL A 137 -7.58 -1.79 3.40
CA VAL A 137 -7.49 -3.12 4.01
C VAL A 137 -7.11 -3.04 5.48
N ALA A 138 -6.20 -2.14 5.85
CA ALA A 138 -5.82 -1.96 7.24
C ALA A 138 -6.96 -1.41 8.09
N GLN A 139 -7.72 -0.47 7.54
CA GLN A 139 -8.89 0.08 8.20
C GLN A 139 -9.98 -0.97 8.40
N ARG A 140 -10.21 -1.83 7.39
CA ARG A 140 -11.14 -2.98 7.45
C ARG A 140 -10.71 -3.98 8.53
N ILE A 141 -9.44 -4.38 8.52
CA ILE A 141 -8.89 -5.29 9.53
C ILE A 141 -9.02 -4.67 10.93
N ALA A 142 -8.72 -3.39 11.10
CA ALA A 142 -8.82 -2.71 12.39
C ALA A 142 -10.28 -2.59 12.88
N SER A 143 -11.23 -2.30 11.99
CA SER A 143 -12.64 -2.06 12.34
C SER A 143 -13.44 -3.34 12.60
N GLU A 144 -13.10 -4.45 11.94
CA GLU A 144 -13.85 -5.70 12.09
C GLU A 144 -13.46 -6.47 13.36
N ALA A 145 -14.48 -6.96 14.09
CA ALA A 145 -14.26 -7.90 15.18
C ALA A 145 -13.83 -9.25 14.59
N SER A 146 -12.65 -9.73 14.96
CA SER A 146 -12.07 -10.94 14.40
C SER A 146 -11.20 -11.59 15.46
N ASP A 147 -11.53 -12.83 15.85
CA ASP A 147 -10.76 -13.62 16.82
C ASP A 147 -9.26 -13.65 16.46
N LYS A 148 -8.95 -13.57 15.17
CA LYS A 148 -7.59 -13.58 14.61
C LYS A 148 -6.83 -12.28 14.86
N LYS A 149 -7.54 -11.13 14.84
CA LYS A 149 -7.00 -9.82 15.21
C LYS A 149 -6.78 -9.75 16.71
N ASP A 150 -7.72 -10.29 17.48
CA ASP A 150 -7.69 -10.29 18.94
C ASP A 150 -6.48 -11.07 19.47
N ASP A 151 -6.08 -12.17 18.82
CA ASP A 151 -4.84 -12.91 19.13
C ASP A 151 -3.59 -12.01 19.03
N ILE A 152 -3.48 -11.22 17.96
CA ILE A 152 -2.35 -10.29 17.75
C ILE A 152 -2.38 -9.22 18.83
N GLN A 153 -3.53 -8.62 19.09
CA GLN A 153 -3.70 -7.56 20.07
C GLN A 153 -3.43 -8.04 21.50
N GLN A 154 -3.86 -9.25 21.84
CA GLN A 154 -3.61 -9.85 23.14
C GLN A 154 -2.12 -10.02 23.39
N VAL A 155 -1.35 -10.48 22.40
CA VAL A 155 0.11 -10.59 22.53
C VAL A 155 0.76 -9.21 22.63
N LEU A 156 0.30 -8.22 21.87
CA LEU A 156 0.82 -6.84 21.93
C LEU A 156 0.49 -6.10 23.23
N SER A 157 -0.53 -6.54 23.97
CA SER A 157 -0.86 -6.01 25.30
C SER A 157 0.21 -6.36 26.36
N LEU A 158 1.03 -7.38 26.09
CA LEU A 158 2.15 -7.77 26.95
C LEU A 158 3.38 -6.93 26.59
N SER A 159 4.02 -6.28 27.58
CA SER A 159 5.27 -5.54 27.35
C SER A 159 6.35 -6.48 26.82
N GLY A 160 6.93 -6.15 25.66
CA GLY A 160 7.89 -7.02 24.97
C GLY A 160 7.26 -8.22 24.26
N GLY A 161 5.93 -8.28 24.13
CA GLY A 161 5.22 -9.31 23.39
C GLY A 161 5.60 -9.31 21.91
N VAL A 162 5.74 -10.51 21.34
CA VAL A 162 6.08 -10.71 19.92
C VAL A 162 5.15 -11.75 19.33
N TYR A 163 4.48 -11.40 18.23
CA TYR A 163 3.66 -12.29 17.44
C TYR A 163 4.28 -12.45 16.04
N LEU A 164 4.42 -13.69 15.58
CA LEU A 164 5.01 -14.01 14.28
C LEU A 164 4.03 -14.88 13.48
N VAL A 165 3.73 -14.45 12.25
CA VAL A 165 2.85 -15.18 11.34
C VAL A 165 3.47 -15.28 9.96
N GLY A 166 3.41 -16.45 9.33
CA GLY A 166 3.85 -16.60 7.94
C GLY A 166 2.98 -15.77 6.99
N VAL A 167 3.56 -15.21 5.92
CA VAL A 167 2.81 -14.34 4.98
C VAL A 167 1.62 -15.07 4.36
N GLU A 168 1.79 -16.31 3.93
CA GLU A 168 0.68 -17.14 3.42
C GLU A 168 -0.43 -17.32 4.45
N ARG A 169 -0.06 -17.49 5.72
CA ARG A 169 -1.05 -17.61 6.80
C ARG A 169 -1.75 -16.27 7.03
N TYR A 170 -1.02 -15.15 7.02
CA TYR A 170 -1.62 -13.81 7.12
C TYR A 170 -2.65 -13.58 6.00
N LYS A 171 -2.29 -13.87 4.75
CA LYS A 171 -3.20 -13.76 3.59
C LYS A 171 -4.44 -14.62 3.76
N GLN A 172 -4.31 -15.84 4.28
CA GLN A 172 -5.45 -16.71 4.58
C GLN A 172 -6.33 -16.17 5.71
N LEU A 173 -5.71 -15.56 6.74
CA LEU A 173 -6.42 -15.02 7.89
C LEU A 173 -7.32 -13.86 7.49
N PHE A 174 -6.82 -12.97 6.64
CA PHE A 174 -7.49 -11.73 6.20
C PHE A 174 -7.90 -11.75 4.71
N ARG A 175 -8.17 -12.95 4.18
CA ARG A 175 -8.42 -13.13 2.74
C ARG A 175 -9.62 -12.33 2.26
N HIS A 176 -10.68 -12.29 3.07
CA HIS A 176 -11.93 -11.64 2.69
C HIS A 176 -11.70 -10.14 2.51
N GLU A 177 -11.04 -9.53 3.48
CA GLU A 177 -10.64 -8.13 3.52
C GLU A 177 -9.68 -7.81 2.38
N ILE A 178 -8.65 -8.64 2.16
CA ILE A 178 -7.69 -8.43 1.06
C ILE A 178 -8.37 -8.47 -0.32
N ASP A 179 -9.15 -9.52 -0.61
CA ASP A 179 -9.78 -9.71 -1.92
C ASP A 179 -10.81 -8.59 -2.22
N GLN A 180 -11.59 -8.21 -1.20
CA GLN A 180 -12.60 -7.15 -1.31
C GLN A 180 -11.94 -5.78 -1.52
N GLU A 181 -10.99 -5.41 -0.66
CA GLU A 181 -10.43 -4.06 -0.70
C GLU A 181 -9.46 -3.87 -1.86
N PHE A 182 -8.86 -4.94 -2.39
CA PHE A 182 -8.13 -4.87 -3.65
C PHE A 182 -9.05 -4.57 -4.84
N SER A 183 -10.28 -5.08 -4.81
CA SER A 183 -11.29 -4.77 -5.82
C SER A 183 -11.79 -3.33 -5.70
N GLU A 184 -12.03 -2.85 -4.48
CA GLU A 184 -12.41 -1.46 -4.20
C GLU A 184 -11.33 -0.47 -4.68
N ALA A 185 -10.06 -0.71 -4.33
CA ALA A 185 -8.95 0.14 -4.75
C ALA A 185 -8.84 0.25 -6.28
N LYS A 186 -9.04 -0.86 -7.01
CA LYS A 186 -9.08 -0.87 -8.47
C LYS A 186 -10.23 -0.04 -9.04
N GLN A 187 -11.40 -0.10 -8.41
CA GLN A 187 -12.55 0.72 -8.81
C GLN A 187 -12.26 2.21 -8.59
N LEU A 188 -11.63 2.57 -7.49
CA LEU A 188 -11.26 3.97 -7.18
C LEU A 188 -10.21 4.52 -8.16
N VAL A 189 -9.19 3.73 -8.53
CA VAL A 189 -8.26 4.08 -9.61
C VAL A 189 -9.00 4.28 -10.94
N SER A 190 -9.94 3.39 -11.26
CA SER A 190 -10.72 3.47 -12.50
C SER A 190 -11.62 4.71 -12.51
N ALA A 191 -12.21 5.05 -11.37
CA ALA A 191 -13.01 6.26 -11.19
C ALA A 191 -12.16 7.52 -11.38
N TYR A 192 -10.97 7.58 -10.77
CA TYR A 192 -10.03 8.69 -10.97
C TYR A 192 -9.73 8.89 -12.45
N ARG A 193 -9.34 7.83 -13.15
CA ARG A 193 -9.00 7.90 -14.58
C ARG A 193 -10.17 8.24 -15.49
N GLY A 194 -11.40 7.98 -15.06
CA GLY A 194 -12.61 8.30 -15.82
C GLY A 194 -13.18 9.69 -15.52
N THR A 195 -12.65 10.42 -14.54
CA THR A 195 -13.24 11.68 -14.05
C THR A 195 -12.32 12.86 -14.36
N HIS A 196 -12.75 13.74 -15.26
CA HIS A 196 -11.98 14.93 -15.69
C HIS A 196 -12.80 16.23 -15.61
N GLU A 197 -13.84 16.25 -14.78
CA GLU A 197 -14.75 17.39 -14.61
C GLU A 197 -14.23 18.37 -13.53
N ASP A 198 -14.79 19.58 -13.48
CA ASP A 198 -14.38 20.67 -12.57
C ASP A 198 -14.45 20.31 -11.06
N ASN A 199 -15.15 19.23 -10.70
CA ASN A 199 -15.31 18.72 -9.33
C ASN A 199 -14.68 17.32 -9.11
N ALA A 200 -13.80 16.88 -10.01
CA ALA A 200 -13.22 15.53 -9.97
C ALA A 200 -12.54 15.24 -8.63
N ALA A 201 -11.78 16.19 -8.09
CA ALA A 201 -11.07 16.03 -6.82
C ALA A 201 -12.02 15.77 -5.64
N GLU A 202 -13.08 16.58 -5.50
CA GLU A 202 -14.08 16.42 -4.43
C GLU A 202 -14.79 15.07 -4.53
N ARG A 203 -15.19 14.67 -5.74
CA ARG A 203 -15.89 13.40 -5.98
C ARG A 203 -15.00 12.20 -5.63
N ILE A 204 -13.77 12.17 -6.14
CA ILE A 204 -12.84 11.05 -5.92
C ILE A 204 -12.47 10.94 -4.44
N ASN A 205 -12.12 12.04 -3.79
CA ASN A 205 -11.79 12.04 -2.36
C ASN A 205 -13.01 11.66 -1.50
N SER A 206 -14.24 12.03 -1.91
CA SER A 206 -15.47 11.57 -1.23
C SER A 206 -15.70 10.06 -1.36
N MET A 207 -15.42 9.48 -2.54
CA MET A 207 -15.51 8.03 -2.74
C MET A 207 -14.47 7.28 -1.90
N VAL A 208 -13.25 7.81 -1.81
CA VAL A 208 -12.19 7.27 -0.95
C VAL A 208 -12.59 7.33 0.52
N ASN A 209 -13.10 8.48 0.99
CA ASN A 209 -13.58 8.62 2.36
C ASN A 209 -14.70 7.62 2.67
N ALA A 210 -15.65 7.43 1.74
CA ALA A 210 -16.69 6.43 1.89
C ALA A 210 -16.09 5.01 2.05
N ALA A 211 -15.11 4.63 1.23
CA ALA A 211 -14.43 3.34 1.31
C ALA A 211 -13.70 3.13 2.66
N LEU A 212 -13.07 4.17 3.20
CA LEU A 212 -12.40 4.13 4.51
C LEU A 212 -13.37 4.03 5.70
N THR A 213 -14.61 4.51 5.53
CA THR A 213 -15.62 4.54 6.61
C THR A 213 -16.63 3.40 6.58
N LYS A 214 -16.61 2.57 5.55
CA LYS A 214 -17.37 1.31 5.48
C LYS A 214 -16.93 0.38 6.60
#